data_AF-A0AAN1NUZ7-F1
#
_entry.id   AF-A0AAN1NUZ7-F1
#
_cell.length_a   1.000
_cell.length_b   1.000
_cell.length_c   1.000
_cell.angle_alpha   90.00
_cell.angle_beta   90.00
_cell.angle_gamma   90.00
#
_symmetry.space_group_name_H-M   'P 1'
#
loop_
_entity.id
_entity.type
_entity.pdbx_description
1 polymer ?
#
loop_
_entity_poly.entity_id
_entity_poly.type
_entity_poly.pdbx_seq_one_letter_code
_entity_poly.pdbx_strand_id
1 'polypeptide(L)'
;MIAWSGVGFFVALLICAAYLLCKWLLDFYYYDGFFVAHLWATGAALIVAALFCAVFVWALRQEKWLDSIAAATKSEPMMAPEKTHNFFFIPVLYWPIILLLLGSGISIYDLSR
;
A
#
# COMPACT_ATOMS: atom_id res chain seq x y z
N MET A 1 8.50 -17.06 6.59
CA MET A 1 7.32 -16.21 6.88
C MET A 1 7.50 -14.94 6.07
N ILE A 2 6.50 -14.56 5.26
CA ILE A 2 6.55 -13.33 4.47
C ILE A 2 6.87 -12.18 5.43
N ALA A 3 7.98 -11.51 5.17
CA ALA A 3 8.80 -10.75 6.08
C ALA A 3 8.15 -9.40 6.42
N TRP A 4 7.38 -9.35 7.50
CA TRP A 4 6.74 -8.13 7.98
C TRP A 4 7.31 -7.84 9.37
N SER A 5 8.38 -7.05 9.44
CA SER A 5 8.89 -6.50 10.69
C SER A 5 8.27 -5.12 10.91
N GLY A 6 7.74 -4.89 12.12
CA GLY A 6 7.18 -3.61 12.53
C GLY A 6 5.96 -3.13 11.72
N VAL A 7 6.09 -1.93 11.13
CA VAL A 7 4.98 -1.14 10.56
C VAL A 7 4.53 -1.65 9.19
N GLY A 8 5.21 -2.64 8.61
CA GLY A 8 4.79 -3.30 7.36
C GLY A 8 3.30 -3.67 7.38
N PHE A 9 2.77 -4.16 8.51
CA PHE A 9 1.36 -4.51 8.75
C PHE A 9 0.36 -3.46 8.27
N PHE A 10 0.68 -2.18 8.44
CA PHE A 10 -0.19 -1.09 8.04
C PHE A 10 -0.38 -1.01 6.52
N VAL A 11 0.59 -1.47 5.72
CA VAL A 11 0.48 -1.48 4.25
C VAL A 11 -0.63 -2.43 3.80
N ALA A 12 -0.70 -3.66 4.33
CA ALA A 12 -1.78 -4.59 3.99
C ALA A 12 -3.14 -4.05 4.44
N LEU A 13 -3.18 -3.43 5.63
CA LEU A 13 -4.41 -2.83 6.15
C LEU A 13 -4.89 -1.68 5.27
N LEU A 14 -3.98 -0.81 4.81
CA LEU A 14 -4.27 0.27 3.87
C LEU A 14 -4.74 -0.23 2.51
N ILE A 15 -4.11 -1.28 1.97
CA ILE A 15 -4.54 -1.90 0.71
C ILE A 15 -5.97 -2.47 0.86
N CYS A 16 -6.23 -3.18 1.96
CA CYS A 16 -7.55 -3.75 2.22
C CYS A 16 -8.62 -2.66 2.40
N ALA A 17 -8.30 -1.59 3.13
CA ALA A 17 -9.18 -0.44 3.32
C ALA A 17 -9.48 0.27 1.99
N ALA A 18 -8.46 0.55 1.19
CA ALA A 18 -8.63 1.18 -0.13
C ALA A 18 -9.46 0.30 -1.08
N TYR A 19 -9.25 -1.01 -1.06
CA TYR A 19 -10.02 -1.95 -1.86
C TYR A 19 -11.51 -1.97 -1.46
N LEU A 20 -11.80 -2.04 -0.16
CA LEU A 20 -13.18 -1.99 0.35
C LEU A 20 -13.86 -0.67 0.02
N LEU A 21 -13.15 0.45 0.21
CA LEU A 21 -13.67 1.78 -0.15
C LEU A 21 -14.00 1.86 -1.64
N CYS A 22 -13.06 1.48 -2.52
CA CYS A 22 -13.32 1.51 -3.96
C CYS A 22 -14.44 0.56 -4.38
N LYS A 23 -14.51 -0.63 -3.79
CA LYS A 23 -15.61 -1.57 -4.04
C LYS A 23 -16.96 -0.94 -3.68
N TRP A 24 -17.10 -0.45 -2.46
CA TRP A 24 -18.36 0.14 -2.01
C TRP A 24 -18.75 1.37 -2.82
N LEU A 25 -17.78 2.24 -3.13
CA LEU A 25 -18.03 3.48 -3.85
C LEU A 25 -18.46 3.23 -5.31
N LEU A 26 -17.87 2.22 -5.97
CA LEU A 26 -18.22 1.85 -7.34
C LEU A 26 -19.50 1.02 -7.42
N ASP A 27 -19.70 0.06 -6.52
CA ASP A 27 -20.95 -0.73 -6.47
C ASP A 27 -22.15 0.19 -6.12
N PHE A 28 -21.96 1.20 -5.25
CA PHE A 28 -23.00 2.18 -4.92
C PHE A 28 -23.36 3.12 -6.08
N TYR A 29 -22.38 3.52 -6.90
CA TYR A 29 -22.59 4.49 -7.98
C TYR A 29 -23.15 3.87 -9.26
N TYR A 30 -22.73 2.64 -9.60
CA TYR A 30 -23.12 1.98 -10.84
C TYR A 30 -24.22 0.95 -10.62
N TYR A 31 -23.86 -0.24 -10.15
CA TYR A 31 -24.76 -1.33 -9.79
C TYR A 31 -24.02 -2.38 -8.97
N ASP A 32 -24.75 -3.20 -8.23
CA ASP A 32 -24.19 -4.26 -7.41
C ASP A 32 -23.32 -5.23 -8.24
N GLY A 33 -22.05 -5.33 -7.88
CA GLY A 33 -21.08 -6.22 -8.54
C GLY A 33 -20.33 -5.60 -9.71
N PHE A 34 -20.54 -4.32 -10.02
CA PHE A 34 -19.76 -3.59 -11.04
C PHE A 34 -18.25 -3.68 -10.76
N PHE A 35 -17.84 -3.54 -9.49
CA PHE A 35 -16.43 -3.60 -9.12
C PHE A 35 -15.78 -4.96 -9.43
N VAL A 36 -16.52 -6.05 -9.26
CA VAL A 36 -16.03 -7.41 -9.50
C VAL A 36 -16.03 -7.75 -11.00
N ALA A 37 -16.95 -7.14 -11.76
CA ALA A 37 -17.08 -7.36 -13.20
C ALA A 37 -15.96 -6.72 -14.03
N HIS A 38 -15.28 -5.71 -13.49
CA HIS A 38 -14.32 -4.89 -14.24
C HIS A 38 -12.92 -4.94 -13.63
N LEU A 39 -11.95 -5.51 -14.36
CA LEU A 39 -10.56 -5.60 -13.87
C LEU A 39 -9.93 -4.22 -13.70
N TRP A 40 -10.23 -3.25 -14.56
CA TRP A 40 -9.72 -1.88 -14.41
C TRP A 40 -10.13 -1.23 -13.07
N ALA A 41 -11.28 -1.62 -12.49
CA ALA A 41 -11.72 -1.15 -11.18
C ALA A 41 -10.79 -1.64 -10.05
N THR A 42 -10.27 -2.87 -10.16
CA THR A 42 -9.25 -3.37 -9.23
C THR A 42 -7.92 -2.65 -9.40
N GLY A 43 -7.53 -2.32 -10.63
CA GLY A 43 -6.35 -1.49 -10.92
C GLY A 43 -6.48 -0.08 -10.32
N ALA A 44 -7.65 0.55 -10.45
CA ALA A 44 -7.94 1.84 -9.82
C ALA A 44 -7.87 1.77 -8.29
N ALA A 45 -8.39 0.71 -7.68
CA ALA A 45 -8.30 0.50 -6.24
C ALA A 45 -6.84 0.36 -5.76
N LEU A 46 -5.96 -0.28 -6.54
CA LEU A 46 -4.53 -0.38 -6.23
C LEU A 46 -3.81 0.97 -6.36
N ILE A 47 -4.20 1.82 -7.32
CA ILE A 47 -3.67 3.18 -7.44
C ILE A 47 -4.11 4.04 -6.23
N VAL A 48 -5.36 3.90 -5.80
CA VAL A 48 -5.86 4.56 -4.58
C VAL A 48 -5.13 4.05 -3.34
N ALA A 49 -4.88 2.74 -3.24
CA ALA A 49 -4.06 2.16 -2.19
C ALA A 49 -2.62 2.70 -2.20
N ALA A 50 -2.05 2.91 -3.38
CA ALA A 50 -0.73 3.53 -3.54
C ALA A 50 -0.72 4.97 -3.04
N LEU A 51 -1.77 5.76 -3.31
CA LEU A 51 -1.91 7.12 -2.76
C LEU A 51 -2.00 7.10 -1.23
N PHE A 52 -2.82 6.22 -0.65
CA PHE A 52 -2.88 6.08 0.81
C PHE A 52 -1.53 5.67 1.41
N CYS A 53 -0.82 4.73 0.78
CA CYS A 53 0.52 4.35 1.22
C CYS A 53 1.52 5.50 1.07
N ALA A 54 1.44 6.31 0.01
CA ALA A 54 2.30 7.48 -0.18
C ALA A 54 2.03 8.56 0.87
N VAL A 55 0.76 8.82 1.20
CA VAL A 55 0.37 9.74 2.28
C VAL A 55 0.84 9.22 3.63
N PHE A 56 0.70 7.91 3.89
CA PHE A 56 1.19 7.28 5.12
C PHE A 56 2.71 7.40 5.24
N VAL A 57 3.46 7.10 4.18
CA VAL A 57 4.92 7.27 4.12
C VAL A 57 5.33 8.73 4.29
N TRP A 58 4.59 9.67 3.70
CA TRP A 58 4.85 11.11 3.83
C TRP A 58 4.56 11.63 5.24
N ALA A 59 3.48 11.18 5.87
CA ALA A 59 3.15 11.48 7.26
C ALA A 59 4.23 10.93 8.21
N LEU A 60 4.72 9.72 7.96
CA LEU A 60 5.86 9.14 8.68
C LEU A 60 7.16 9.91 8.46
N ARG A 61 7.33 10.54 7.28
CA ARG A 61 8.52 11.34 6.94
C ARG A 61 8.50 12.74 7.55
N GLN A 62 7.32 13.28 7.90
CA GLN A 62 7.22 14.69 8.28
C GLN A 62 7.92 15.03 9.60
N GLU A 63 7.83 14.23 10.68
CA GLU A 63 8.47 14.60 11.95
C GLU A 63 8.76 13.38 12.82
N LYS A 64 9.91 13.36 13.53
CA LYS A 64 10.22 12.99 14.95
C LYS A 64 9.46 11.88 15.71
N TRP A 65 8.32 11.43 15.21
CA TRP A 65 7.42 10.42 15.74
C TRP A 65 8.01 9.01 15.61
N LEU A 66 8.84 8.76 14.58
CA LEU A 66 9.54 7.49 14.42
C LEU A 66 10.57 7.21 15.51
N ASP A 67 11.32 8.21 15.98
CA ASP A 67 12.26 8.02 17.09
C ASP A 67 11.52 7.73 18.40
N SER A 68 10.33 8.31 18.59
CA SER A 68 9.51 8.08 19.78
C SER A 68 8.79 6.72 19.76
N ILE A 69 8.31 6.25 18.60
CA ILE A 69 7.74 4.90 18.45
C ILE A 69 8.85 3.83 18.50
N ALA A 70 9.99 4.06 17.86
CA ALA A 70 11.15 3.15 17.94
C ALA A 70 11.66 3.00 19.37
N ALA A 71 11.70 4.10 20.15
CA ALA A 71 12.04 4.08 21.57
C ALA A 71 10.98 3.38 22.43
N ALA A 72 9.69 3.53 22.13
CA ALA A 72 8.60 2.89 22.86
C ALA A 72 8.44 1.39 22.56
N THR A 73 8.80 0.95 21.34
CA THR A 73 8.55 -0.43 20.86
C THR A 73 9.83 -1.27 20.76
N LYS A 74 11.01 -0.74 21.14
CA LYS A 74 12.33 -1.41 20.97
C LYS A 74 12.52 -2.00 19.56
N SER A 75 11.98 -1.35 18.53
CA SER A 75 12.05 -1.81 17.14
C SER A 75 12.91 -0.88 16.32
N GLU A 76 13.74 -1.45 15.46
CA GLU A 76 14.74 -0.74 14.67
C GLU A 76 14.14 0.30 13.71
N PRO A 77 14.87 1.39 13.44
CA PRO A 77 14.35 2.54 12.70
C PRO A 77 14.02 2.20 11.25
N MET A 78 12.76 2.39 10.90
CA MET A 78 12.06 2.09 9.62
C MET A 78 12.68 2.71 8.34
N MET A 79 13.66 3.60 8.47
CA MET A 79 14.27 4.34 7.35
C MET A 79 15.74 3.99 7.08
N ALA A 80 16.41 3.25 7.99
CA ALA A 80 17.79 2.88 7.80
C ALA A 80 17.87 1.51 7.08
N PRO A 81 18.65 1.38 6.00
CA PRO A 81 18.98 0.06 5.48
C PRO A 81 19.79 -0.68 6.55
N GLU A 82 19.22 -1.75 7.12
CA GLU A 82 19.96 -2.65 8.01
C GLU A 82 21.23 -3.13 7.29
N LYS A 83 22.39 -3.01 7.95
CA LYS A 83 23.68 -3.52 7.45
C LYS A 83 23.75 -5.06 7.45
N THR A 84 22.72 -5.72 7.93
CA THR A 84 22.60 -7.18 7.99
C THR A 84 21.88 -7.68 6.74
N HIS A 85 22.51 -8.62 6.05
CA HIS A 85 22.00 -9.32 4.87
C HIS A 85 20.66 -10.04 5.16
N ASN A 86 19.56 -9.30 5.24
CA ASN A 86 18.22 -9.86 5.23
C ASN A 86 17.66 -9.71 3.82
N PHE A 87 17.89 -10.75 3.02
CA PHE A 87 17.26 -10.96 1.73
C PHE A 87 15.75 -10.70 1.86
N PHE A 88 15.22 -9.76 1.07
CA PHE A 88 13.78 -9.50 0.91
C PHE A 88 13.03 -8.63 1.93
N PHE A 89 13.67 -7.68 2.62
CA PHE A 89 12.92 -6.54 3.14
C PHE A 89 12.83 -5.44 2.09
N ILE A 90 11.66 -5.30 1.45
CA ILE A 90 11.35 -4.12 0.64
C ILE A 90 10.94 -3.02 1.62
N PRO A 91 11.72 -1.92 1.75
CA PRO A 91 11.34 -0.81 2.61
C PRO A 91 9.92 -0.34 2.29
N VAL A 92 9.15 0.03 3.33
CA VAL A 92 7.78 0.56 3.19
C VAL A 92 7.72 1.72 2.18
N LEU A 93 8.84 2.42 2.00
CA LEU A 93 9.05 3.47 0.99
C LEU A 93 8.75 3.04 -0.46
N TYR A 94 9.01 1.78 -0.85
CA TYR A 94 8.84 1.33 -2.24
C TYR A 94 7.45 0.76 -2.56
N TRP A 95 6.67 0.42 -1.54
CA TRP A 95 5.31 -0.11 -1.71
C TRP A 95 4.36 0.80 -2.50
N PRO A 96 4.34 2.13 -2.30
CA PRO A 96 3.52 3.02 -3.12
C PRO A 96 3.86 2.90 -4.61
N ILE A 97 5.15 2.83 -4.95
CA ILE A 97 5.62 2.74 -6.35
C ILE A 97 5.23 1.38 -6.94
N ILE A 98 5.42 0.29 -6.19
CA ILE A 98 5.06 -1.07 -6.62
C ILE A 98 3.56 -1.19 -6.87
N LEU A 99 2.72 -0.68 -5.95
CA LEU A 99 1.27 -0.69 -6.08
C LEU A 99 0.79 0.17 -7.25
N LEU A 100 1.43 1.32 -7.50
CA LEU A 100 1.10 2.18 -8.63
C LEU A 100 1.44 1.49 -9.96
N LEU A 101 2.62 0.87 -10.07
CA LEU A 101 3.03 0.11 -11.26
C LEU A 101 2.11 -1.09 -11.51
N LEU A 102 1.75 -1.84 -10.47
CA LEU A 102 0.81 -2.96 -10.59
C LEU A 102 -0.59 -2.49 -10.99
N GLY A 103 -1.11 -1.46 -10.31
CA GLY A 103 -2.44 -0.93 -10.60
C GLY A 103 -2.56 -0.36 -12.01
N SER A 104 -1.58 0.46 -12.43
CA SER A 104 -1.54 0.99 -13.79
C SER A 104 -1.35 -0.11 -14.84
N GLY A 105 -0.49 -1.10 -14.59
CA GLY A 105 -0.31 -2.25 -15.48
C GLY A 105 -1.60 -3.05 -15.70
N ILE A 106 -2.36 -3.32 -14.63
CA ILE A 106 -3.64 -4.02 -14.70
C ILE A 106 -4.68 -3.19 -15.48
N SER A 107 -4.76 -1.88 -15.21
CA SER A 107 -5.68 -0.98 -15.92
C SER A 107 -5.36 -0.88 -17.41
N ILE A 108 -4.07 -0.80 -17.79
CA ILE A 108 -3.65 -0.75 -19.20
C ILE A 108 -3.91 -2.09 -19.89
N TYR A 109 -3.65 -3.21 -19.22
CA TYR A 109 -3.90 -4.54 -19.76
C TYR A 109 -5.39 -4.76 -20.03
N ASP A 110 -6.26 -4.34 -19.12
CA ASP A 110 -7.72 -4.42 -19.30
C ASP A 110 -8.22 -3.52 -20.43
N LEU A 111 -7.65 -2.31 -20.58
CA LEU A 111 -8.01 -1.39 -21.68
C LEU A 111 -7.50 -1.85 -23.05
N SER A 112 -6.42 -2.63 -23.09
CA SER A 112 -5.79 -3.11 -24.33
C SER A 112 -6.42 -4.40 -24.87
N ARG A 113 -7.39 -4.98 -24.16
CA ARG A 113 -8.06 -6.22 -24.51
C ARG A 113 -9.49 -5.96 -24.99
#